data_AF-A0A4R6VT75-F1
#
_entry.id   AF-A0A4R6VT75-F1
#
_cell.length_a   1.000
_cell.length_b   1.000
_cell.length_c   1.000
_cell.angle_alpha   90.00
_cell.angle_beta   90.00
_cell.angle_gamma   90.00
#
_symmetry.space_group_name_H-M   'P 1'
#
loop_
_entity.id
_entity.type
_entity.pdbx_description
1 polymer ?
#
loop_
_entity_poly.entity_id
_entity_poly.type
_entity_poly.pdbx_seq_one_letter_code
_entity_poly.pdbx_strand_id
1 'polypeptide(L)'
;MILYKTIALKFGHHLENADPVEMIGPDGEKVSSEETRQQWQAVLNDLSSAKIYLLDHNAANYLDSLRMDVQGLPSEKRSESRIQDYVRDVDLPRELIWIEYDDRKLWEGRIARGVATLSKDELSKRHQRGFLFDNRPSDKLTVRLFSAKTNTLVFDAPLVLEIAKSHDGRPNFNDASWQPQRPVIAGLMRAGLLPDEAALRVHFEEYNNHLTYEMVIGFMLFAALAAREDDLASQEFQSLTKSQAKTARKFGKTWMTDAPKSHITIRIGPAAERHMTEQLARLSFEKALITNRAAPIEHWVAEHERQYSNGKVVRVRAHKRGRSADGTLPARVMGPLIKG
;
A
#
# COMPACT_ATOMS: atom_id res chain seq x y z
N MET A 1 2.73 6.90 -15.43
CA MET A 1 2.31 8.22 -14.88
C MET A 1 2.96 8.38 -13.52
N ILE A 2 3.30 9.60 -13.10
CA ILE A 2 3.73 9.88 -11.72
C ILE A 2 2.70 10.82 -11.11
N LEU A 3 1.95 10.35 -10.11
CA LEU A 3 0.78 10.98 -9.52
C LEU A 3 1.10 12.34 -8.91
N TYR A 4 2.15 12.49 -8.09
CA TYR A 4 2.44 13.81 -7.49
C TYR A 4 2.71 14.88 -8.56
N LYS A 5 3.37 14.51 -9.67
CA LYS A 5 3.58 15.41 -10.81
C LYS A 5 2.26 15.75 -11.49
N THR A 6 1.38 14.77 -11.67
CA THR A 6 0.05 15.00 -12.25
C THR A 6 -0.80 15.91 -11.37
N ILE A 7 -0.76 15.74 -10.03
CA ILE A 7 -1.43 16.65 -9.08
C ILE A 7 -0.87 18.05 -9.22
N ALA A 8 0.46 18.20 -9.19
CA ALA A 8 1.13 19.48 -9.35
C ALA A 8 0.72 20.18 -10.65
N LEU A 9 0.72 19.45 -11.77
CA LEU A 9 0.26 19.91 -13.09
C LEU A 9 -1.18 20.39 -13.08
N LYS A 10 -2.09 19.63 -12.49
CA LYS A 10 -3.51 19.97 -12.46
C LYS A 10 -3.80 21.15 -11.57
N PHE A 11 -3.33 21.12 -10.32
CA PHE A 11 -3.64 22.15 -9.34
C PHE A 11 -2.96 23.47 -9.70
N GLY A 12 -1.72 23.42 -10.21
CA GLY A 12 -1.06 24.60 -10.77
C GLY A 12 -1.84 25.21 -11.93
N HIS A 13 -2.32 24.38 -12.87
CA HIS A 13 -3.16 24.85 -13.97
C HIS A 13 -4.50 25.44 -13.49
N HIS A 14 -5.13 24.84 -12.48
CA HIS A 14 -6.37 25.36 -11.89
C HIS A 14 -6.15 26.71 -11.19
N LEU A 15 -5.05 26.89 -10.45
CA LEU A 15 -4.75 28.17 -9.81
C LEU A 15 -4.49 29.30 -10.81
N GLU A 16 -3.88 28.99 -11.95
CA GLU A 16 -3.60 29.94 -13.03
C GLU A 16 -4.83 30.30 -13.87
N ASN A 17 -5.69 29.31 -14.18
CA ASN A 17 -6.67 29.44 -15.27
C ASN A 17 -8.12 29.17 -14.86
N ALA A 18 -8.37 28.64 -13.66
CA ALA A 18 -9.71 28.31 -13.22
C ALA A 18 -10.20 29.27 -12.13
N ASP A 19 -11.41 29.77 -12.34
CA ASP A 19 -12.24 30.36 -11.28
C ASP A 19 -13.16 29.25 -10.75
N PRO A 20 -12.81 28.60 -9.63
CA PRO A 20 -13.69 27.59 -9.06
C PRO A 20 -15.05 28.21 -8.77
N VAL A 21 -16.10 27.61 -9.32
CA VAL A 21 -17.47 28.03 -9.05
C VAL A 21 -17.82 27.69 -7.60
N GLU A 22 -18.63 28.52 -6.95
CA GLU A 22 -19.22 28.19 -5.65
C GLU A 22 -19.93 26.84 -5.71
N MET A 23 -19.77 26.03 -4.67
CA MET A 23 -20.37 24.70 -4.57
C MET A 23 -21.18 24.60 -3.28
N ILE A 24 -22.10 23.66 -3.23
CA ILE A 24 -22.77 23.29 -1.99
C ILE A 24 -21.98 22.16 -1.35
N GLY A 25 -21.60 22.35 -0.10
CA GLY A 25 -20.88 21.39 0.72
C GLY A 25 -21.77 20.26 1.22
N PRO A 26 -21.17 19.23 1.84
CA PRO A 26 -21.91 18.09 2.40
C PRO A 26 -22.83 18.48 3.58
N ASP A 27 -22.59 19.63 4.19
CA ASP A 27 -23.36 20.23 5.28
C ASP A 27 -24.49 21.14 4.77
N GLY A 28 -24.68 21.27 3.46
CA GLY A 28 -25.64 22.19 2.84
C GLY A 28 -25.16 23.64 2.79
N GLU A 29 -24.03 23.96 3.43
CA GLU A 29 -23.42 25.28 3.42
C GLU A 29 -22.62 25.49 2.14
N LYS A 30 -22.42 26.76 1.77
CA LYS A 30 -21.62 27.09 0.59
C LYS A 30 -20.14 26.83 0.85
N VAL A 31 -19.48 26.23 -0.14
CA VAL A 31 -18.03 26.19 -0.29
C VAL A 31 -17.62 27.28 -1.27
N SER A 32 -16.80 28.21 -0.80
CA SER A 32 -16.37 29.35 -1.62
C SER A 32 -15.30 28.96 -2.65
N SER A 33 -15.19 29.78 -3.69
CA SER A 33 -14.12 29.67 -4.68
C SER A 33 -12.75 29.80 -4.00
N GLU A 34 -12.62 30.70 -3.03
CA GLU A 34 -11.38 30.95 -2.29
C GLU A 34 -10.97 29.75 -1.42
N GLU A 35 -11.91 29.12 -0.71
CA GLU A 35 -11.63 27.87 0.04
C GLU A 35 -11.09 26.77 -0.88
N THR A 36 -11.64 26.65 -2.09
CA THR A 36 -11.17 25.67 -3.09
C THR A 36 -9.77 26.01 -3.58
N ARG A 37 -9.46 27.29 -3.82
CA ARG A 37 -8.12 27.74 -4.22
C ARG A 37 -7.10 27.51 -3.10
N GLN A 38 -7.47 27.79 -1.85
CA GLN A 38 -6.62 27.55 -0.68
C GLN A 38 -6.29 26.07 -0.51
N GLN A 39 -7.26 25.17 -0.72
CA GLN A 39 -7.03 23.73 -0.72
C GLN A 39 -5.99 23.32 -1.77
N TRP A 40 -6.14 23.77 -3.02
CA TRP A 40 -5.18 23.45 -4.08
C TRP A 40 -3.78 23.99 -3.78
N GLN A 41 -3.69 25.23 -3.29
CA GLN A 41 -2.42 25.83 -2.91
C GLN A 41 -1.75 25.09 -1.75
N ALA A 42 -2.51 24.67 -0.74
CA ALA A 42 -2.01 23.88 0.39
C ALA A 42 -1.41 22.55 -0.08
N VAL A 43 -2.12 21.82 -0.95
CA VAL A 43 -1.60 20.56 -1.52
C VAL A 43 -0.33 20.79 -2.33
N LEU A 44 -0.26 21.86 -3.13
CA LEU A 44 0.97 22.19 -3.88
C LEU A 44 2.14 22.52 -2.96
N ASN A 45 1.90 23.28 -1.88
CA ASN A 45 2.91 23.64 -0.89
C ASN A 45 3.43 22.42 -0.12
N ASP A 46 2.54 21.49 0.19
CA ASP A 46 2.94 20.25 0.84
C ASP A 46 3.75 19.38 -0.11
N LEU A 47 3.29 19.19 -1.36
CA LEU A 47 4.01 18.40 -2.35
C LEU A 47 5.37 18.99 -2.70
N SER A 48 5.52 20.32 -2.74
CA SER A 48 6.82 20.97 -2.98
C SER A 48 7.82 20.77 -1.85
N SER A 49 7.32 20.66 -0.61
CA SER A 49 8.13 20.54 0.61
C SER A 49 8.40 19.07 1.00
N ALA A 50 7.62 18.14 0.47
CA ALA A 50 7.69 16.73 0.83
C ALA A 50 8.95 16.03 0.28
N LYS A 51 9.49 15.07 1.05
CA LYS A 51 10.41 14.08 0.50
C LYS A 51 9.62 13.03 -0.27
N ILE A 52 9.91 12.87 -1.56
CA ILE A 52 9.16 12.00 -2.46
C ILE A 52 9.81 10.61 -2.55
N TYR A 53 9.04 9.56 -2.27
CA TYR A 53 9.40 8.15 -2.48
C TYR A 53 8.46 7.54 -3.53
N LEU A 54 9.01 7.02 -4.61
CA LEU A 54 8.29 6.30 -5.65
C LEU A 54 8.67 4.82 -5.57
N LEU A 55 7.71 3.96 -5.24
CA LEU A 55 7.94 2.53 -5.19
C LEU A 55 7.74 1.96 -6.59
N ASP A 56 8.72 1.17 -7.06
CA ASP A 56 8.42 0.28 -8.17
C ASP A 56 7.42 -0.80 -7.73
N HIS A 57 6.84 -1.49 -8.71
CA HIS A 57 5.79 -2.47 -8.42
C HIS A 57 6.30 -3.68 -7.60
N ASN A 58 7.57 -4.05 -7.69
CA ASN A 58 8.12 -5.17 -6.93
C ASN A 58 8.38 -4.77 -5.48
N ALA A 59 8.94 -3.59 -5.25
CA ALA A 59 9.12 -3.01 -3.93
C ALA A 59 7.79 -2.83 -3.21
N ALA A 60 6.78 -2.27 -3.89
CA ALA A 60 5.43 -2.12 -3.33
C ALA A 60 4.82 -3.48 -2.94
N ASN A 61 5.02 -4.51 -3.77
CA ASN A 61 4.52 -5.86 -3.49
C ASN A 61 5.25 -6.55 -2.33
N TYR A 62 6.57 -6.36 -2.22
CA TYR A 62 7.35 -6.86 -1.09
C TYR A 62 6.97 -6.16 0.23
N LEU A 63 6.81 -4.83 0.20
CA LEU A 63 6.34 -4.09 1.38
C LEU A 63 4.92 -4.50 1.79
N ASP A 64 4.06 -4.81 0.83
CA ASP A 64 2.73 -5.37 1.11
C ASP A 64 2.79 -6.78 1.69
N SER A 65 3.78 -7.61 1.33
CA SER A 65 3.95 -8.92 1.99
C SER A 65 4.43 -8.77 3.44
N LEU A 66 5.38 -7.87 3.71
CA LEU A 66 5.79 -7.54 5.09
C LEU A 66 4.63 -6.97 5.90
N ARG A 67 3.81 -6.11 5.29
CA ARG A 67 2.58 -5.59 5.91
C ARG A 67 1.65 -6.73 6.33
N MET A 68 1.51 -7.78 5.52
CA MET A 68 0.70 -8.95 5.86
C MET A 68 1.29 -9.75 7.04
N ASP A 69 2.61 -9.76 7.22
CA ASP A 69 3.23 -10.37 8.39
C ASP A 69 2.93 -9.60 9.69
N VAL A 70 2.54 -8.33 9.59
CA VAL A 70 2.09 -7.50 10.73
C VAL A 70 0.58 -7.55 10.88
N GLN A 71 -0.18 -7.16 9.85
CA GLN A 71 -1.64 -7.02 9.90
C GLN A 71 -2.39 -8.34 9.70
N GLY A 72 -1.73 -9.40 9.23
CA GLY A 72 -2.36 -10.67 8.88
C GLY A 72 -2.86 -10.71 7.44
N LEU A 73 -3.24 -11.92 7.02
CA LEU A 73 -3.97 -12.10 5.76
C LEU A 73 -5.36 -11.44 5.86
N PRO A 74 -5.99 -11.03 4.74
CA PRO A 74 -7.35 -10.52 4.75
C PRO A 74 -8.37 -11.46 5.42
N SER A 75 -8.11 -12.77 5.42
CA SER A 75 -8.92 -13.81 6.08
C SER A 75 -8.62 -14.00 7.56
N GLU A 76 -7.53 -13.42 8.08
CA GLU A 76 -7.11 -13.52 9.47
C GLU A 76 -7.60 -12.31 10.27
N LYS A 77 -8.20 -12.57 11.44
CA LYS A 77 -8.45 -11.51 12.41
C LYS A 77 -7.21 -11.36 13.30
N ARG A 78 -6.47 -10.28 13.13
CA ARG A 78 -5.42 -9.87 14.06
C ARG A 78 -5.88 -8.70 14.91
N SER A 79 -5.36 -8.64 16.14
CA SER A 79 -5.64 -7.51 17.03
C SER A 79 -5.02 -6.24 16.47
N GLU A 80 -5.80 -5.17 16.44
CA GLU A 80 -5.34 -3.84 16.01
C GLU A 80 -4.19 -3.33 16.87
N SER A 81 -4.12 -3.69 18.16
CA SER A 81 -3.03 -3.26 19.04
C SER A 81 -1.66 -3.65 18.53
N ARG A 82 -1.51 -4.85 17.95
CA ARG A 82 -0.23 -5.32 17.39
C ARG A 82 0.22 -4.51 16.18
N ILE A 83 -0.73 -4.00 15.40
CA ILE A 83 -0.44 -3.13 14.25
C ILE A 83 -0.01 -1.76 14.75
N GLN A 84 -0.72 -1.24 15.75
CA GLN A 84 -0.43 0.05 16.38
C GLN A 84 0.96 0.04 17.04
N ASP A 85 1.30 -1.01 17.78
CA ASP A 85 2.62 -1.18 18.41
C ASP A 85 3.73 -1.13 17.36
N TYR A 86 3.58 -1.88 16.26
CA TYR A 86 4.55 -1.85 15.17
C TYR A 86 4.72 -0.45 14.58
N VAL A 87 3.61 0.21 14.23
CA VAL A 87 3.64 1.53 13.59
C VAL A 87 4.23 2.59 14.52
N ARG A 88 3.98 2.48 15.83
CA ARG A 88 4.51 3.38 16.86
C ARG A 88 6.04 3.37 16.88
N ASP A 89 6.67 2.22 16.65
CA ASP A 89 8.13 2.06 16.74
C ASP A 89 8.87 2.55 15.48
N VAL A 90 8.15 2.80 14.38
CA VAL A 90 8.77 3.26 13.12
C VAL A 90 9.02 4.77 13.12
N ASP A 91 10.28 5.16 12.97
CA ASP A 91 10.67 6.56 12.78
C ASP A 91 10.49 7.02 11.33
N LEU A 92 9.85 8.17 11.14
CA LEU A 92 9.73 8.81 9.83
C LEU A 92 11.03 9.55 9.47
N PRO A 93 11.61 9.34 8.28
CA PRO A 93 12.91 9.94 7.90
C PRO A 93 12.86 11.46 7.70
N ARG A 94 11.66 12.03 7.54
CA ARG A 94 11.38 13.47 7.37
C ARG A 94 10.01 13.79 7.94
N GLU A 95 9.78 15.06 8.24
CA GLU A 95 8.52 15.54 8.79
C GLU A 95 7.39 15.56 7.75
N LEU A 96 7.70 15.66 6.45
CA LEU A 96 6.71 15.63 5.39
C LEU A 96 7.17 14.68 4.28
N ILE A 97 6.37 13.65 4.03
CA ILE A 97 6.75 12.55 3.15
C ILE A 97 5.61 12.20 2.22
N TRP A 98 5.93 12.05 0.93
CA TRP A 98 5.06 11.47 -0.08
C TRP A 98 5.53 10.08 -0.44
N ILE A 99 4.62 9.11 -0.48
CA ILE A 99 4.87 7.76 -0.97
C ILE A 99 3.87 7.46 -2.07
N GLU A 100 4.33 6.98 -3.21
CA GLU A 100 3.46 6.64 -4.33
C GLU A 100 3.85 5.31 -4.97
N TYR A 101 2.83 4.59 -5.43
CA TYR A 101 2.97 3.34 -6.16
C TYR A 101 1.81 3.10 -7.12
N ASP A 102 2.03 2.17 -8.05
CA ASP A 102 1.00 1.68 -8.96
C ASP A 102 0.08 0.68 -8.23
N ASP A 103 -1.11 1.16 -7.87
CA ASP A 103 -2.16 0.40 -7.18
C ASP A 103 -2.60 -0.81 -8.01
N ARG A 104 -2.74 -0.64 -9.32
CA ARG A 104 -3.10 -1.78 -10.18
C ARG A 104 -2.04 -2.88 -10.11
N LYS A 105 -0.76 -2.53 -10.20
CA LYS A 105 0.34 -3.51 -10.09
C LYS A 105 0.44 -4.13 -8.70
N LEU A 106 0.12 -3.38 -7.65
CA LEU A 106 0.02 -3.95 -6.30
C LEU A 106 -1.07 -5.02 -6.24
N TRP A 107 -2.27 -4.75 -6.77
CA TRP A 107 -3.37 -5.72 -6.79
C TRP A 107 -3.10 -6.92 -7.71
N GLU A 108 -2.46 -6.71 -8.87
CA GLU A 108 -1.99 -7.82 -9.72
C GLU A 108 -1.06 -8.76 -8.93
N GLY A 109 -0.16 -8.22 -8.10
CA GLY A 109 0.71 -9.02 -7.26
C GLY A 109 -0.02 -9.70 -6.09
N ARG A 110 -1.01 -9.06 -5.46
CA ARG A 110 -1.89 -9.69 -4.45
C ARG A 110 -2.64 -10.89 -5.03
N ILE A 111 -3.12 -10.79 -6.27
CA ILE A 111 -3.79 -11.88 -6.99
C ILE A 111 -2.79 -13.00 -7.29
N ALA A 112 -1.58 -12.68 -7.75
CA ALA A 112 -0.54 -13.68 -8.01
C ALA A 112 -0.17 -14.46 -6.73
N ARG A 113 -0.13 -13.79 -5.58
CA ARG A 113 0.07 -14.42 -4.26
C ARG A 113 -1.18 -15.15 -3.72
N GLY A 114 -2.33 -15.08 -4.39
CA GLY A 114 -3.57 -15.71 -3.94
C GLY A 114 -4.21 -15.06 -2.72
N VAL A 115 -3.87 -13.80 -2.44
CA VAL A 115 -4.32 -13.04 -1.25
C VAL A 115 -5.62 -12.29 -1.52
N ALA A 116 -5.89 -12.01 -2.80
CA ALA A 116 -7.07 -11.30 -3.25
C ALA A 116 -7.57 -11.84 -4.59
N THR A 117 -8.84 -11.58 -4.86
CA THR A 117 -9.48 -11.83 -6.15
C THR A 117 -10.14 -10.54 -6.62
N LEU A 118 -9.81 -10.10 -7.83
CA LEU A 118 -10.53 -9.04 -8.53
C LEU A 118 -10.75 -9.45 -9.99
N SER A 119 -11.87 -9.01 -10.56
CA SER A 119 -12.12 -9.12 -11.99
C SER A 119 -11.16 -8.23 -12.80
N LYS A 120 -11.03 -8.53 -14.10
CA LYS A 120 -10.25 -7.69 -15.02
C LYS A 120 -10.79 -6.26 -15.11
N ASP A 121 -12.11 -6.10 -15.02
CA ASP A 121 -12.77 -4.79 -15.05
C ASP A 121 -12.43 -3.97 -13.81
N GLU A 122 -12.51 -4.55 -12.61
CA GLU A 122 -12.11 -3.88 -11.37
C GLU A 122 -10.64 -3.47 -11.37
N LEU A 123 -9.74 -4.35 -11.84
CA LEU A 123 -8.31 -4.03 -11.98
C LEU A 123 -8.06 -2.89 -12.97
N SER A 124 -8.83 -2.83 -14.06
CA SER A 124 -8.66 -1.81 -15.10
C SER A 124 -8.98 -0.39 -14.63
N LYS A 125 -9.79 -0.27 -13.56
CA LYS A 125 -10.18 1.01 -12.95
C LYS A 125 -9.18 1.52 -11.92
N ARG A 126 -8.16 0.72 -11.58
CA ARG A 126 -7.08 1.09 -10.65
C ARG A 126 -5.89 1.67 -11.41
N HIS A 127 -5.26 2.70 -10.83
CA HIS A 127 -4.06 3.30 -11.39
C HIS A 127 -3.01 3.59 -10.31
N GLN A 128 -2.87 4.84 -9.90
CA GLN A 128 -1.83 5.26 -8.95
C GLN A 128 -2.47 5.64 -7.63
N ARG A 129 -1.78 5.33 -6.53
CA ARG A 129 -2.10 5.81 -5.18
C ARG A 129 -0.90 6.55 -4.61
N GLY A 130 -1.21 7.60 -3.86
CA GLY A 130 -0.21 8.43 -3.19
C GLY A 130 -0.63 8.71 -1.77
N PHE A 131 0.28 8.56 -0.82
CA PHE A 131 0.09 8.88 0.58
C PHE A 131 0.97 10.05 0.96
N LEU A 132 0.37 11.05 1.59
CA LEU A 132 1.08 12.16 2.19
C LEU A 132 1.04 12.02 3.70
N PHE A 133 2.19 11.74 4.30
CA PHE A 133 2.40 11.70 5.74
C PHE A 133 2.94 13.05 6.19
N ASP A 134 2.19 13.74 7.04
CA ASP A 134 2.58 15.02 7.61
C ASP A 134 2.73 14.89 9.13
N ASN A 135 3.99 14.87 9.53
CA ASN A 135 4.48 14.73 10.89
C ASN A 135 5.04 16.06 11.44
N ARG A 136 4.87 17.19 10.73
CA ARG A 136 5.33 18.52 11.16
C ARG A 136 4.66 19.01 12.45
N PRO A 137 3.33 18.86 12.66
CA PRO A 137 2.71 19.25 13.92
C PRO A 137 3.28 18.43 15.09
N SER A 138 3.55 19.06 16.23
CA SER A 138 4.17 18.36 17.38
C SER A 138 3.23 17.39 18.08
N ASP A 139 1.92 17.59 17.95
CA ASP A 139 0.84 16.92 18.67
C ASP A 139 0.09 15.88 17.83
N LYS A 140 0.28 15.86 16.51
CA LYS A 140 -0.38 14.91 15.61
C LYS A 140 0.45 14.51 14.39
N LEU A 141 0.13 13.34 13.87
CA LEU A 141 0.49 12.86 12.54
C LEU A 141 -0.78 12.88 11.69
N THR A 142 -0.70 13.43 10.47
CA THR A 142 -1.81 13.34 9.52
C THR A 142 -1.45 12.51 8.30
N VAL A 143 -2.41 11.77 7.78
CA VAL A 143 -2.25 10.93 6.59
C VAL A 143 -3.37 11.23 5.60
N ARG A 144 -2.99 11.54 4.34
CA ARG A 144 -3.90 11.78 3.22
C ARG A 144 -3.67 10.77 2.12
N LEU A 145 -4.74 10.17 1.59
CA LEU A 145 -4.71 9.28 0.44
C LEU A 145 -5.21 9.99 -0.83
N PHE A 146 -4.35 10.09 -1.82
CA PHE A 146 -4.64 10.57 -3.16
C PHE A 146 -4.74 9.38 -4.10
N SER A 147 -5.63 9.47 -5.09
CA SER A 147 -5.79 8.39 -6.07
C SER A 147 -5.98 8.92 -7.47
N ALA A 148 -5.59 8.12 -8.46
CA ALA A 148 -5.97 8.33 -9.84
C ALA A 148 -6.85 7.18 -10.32
N LYS A 149 -7.94 7.52 -11.02
CA LYS A 149 -8.77 6.54 -11.76
C LYS A 149 -8.45 6.47 -13.24
N THR A 150 -7.73 7.45 -13.77
CA THR A 150 -7.15 7.41 -15.12
C THR A 150 -5.90 8.30 -15.14
N ASN A 151 -5.22 8.38 -16.29
CA ASN A 151 -4.12 9.33 -16.46
C ASN A 151 -4.57 10.81 -16.39
N THR A 152 -5.88 11.08 -16.50
CA THR A 152 -6.46 12.41 -16.55
C THR A 152 -7.43 12.69 -15.40
N LEU A 153 -7.82 11.69 -14.62
CA LEU A 153 -8.74 11.81 -13.49
C LEU A 153 -8.01 11.47 -12.19
N VAL A 154 -7.82 12.50 -11.38
CA VAL A 154 -7.08 12.45 -10.11
C VAL A 154 -8.02 12.98 -9.04
N PHE A 155 -8.05 12.30 -7.92
CA PHE A 155 -8.83 12.62 -6.75
C PHE A 155 -7.90 13.07 -5.63
N ASP A 156 -8.21 14.24 -5.09
CA ASP A 156 -7.68 14.73 -3.82
C ASP A 156 -8.23 13.88 -2.66
N ALA A 157 -7.69 14.04 -1.46
CA ALA A 157 -8.11 13.35 -0.26
C ALA A 157 -9.41 13.97 0.29
N PRO A 158 -10.58 13.29 0.22
CA PRO A 158 -11.82 13.80 0.82
C PRO A 158 -11.80 13.75 2.35
N LEU A 159 -10.94 12.92 2.94
CA LEU A 159 -10.78 12.74 4.37
C LEU A 159 -9.28 12.76 4.73
N VAL A 160 -8.96 13.40 5.84
CA VAL A 160 -7.63 13.37 6.46
C VAL A 160 -7.72 12.51 7.70
N LEU A 161 -6.89 11.48 7.80
CA LEU A 161 -6.71 10.75 9.04
C LEU A 161 -5.79 11.55 9.96
N GLU A 162 -6.26 11.92 11.14
CA GLU A 162 -5.45 12.53 12.20
C GLU A 162 -5.22 11.54 13.33
N ILE A 163 -3.95 11.35 13.68
CA ILE A 163 -3.50 10.45 14.74
C ILE A 163 -2.77 11.31 15.76
N ALA A 164 -3.29 11.37 16.99
CA ALA A 164 -2.65 12.11 18.08
C ALA A 164 -1.26 11.52 18.37
N LYS A 165 -0.34 12.34 18.86
CA LYS A 165 0.97 11.87 19.34
C LYS A 165 0.98 11.73 20.85
N SER A 166 1.61 10.68 21.35
CA SER A 166 1.97 10.57 22.77
C SER A 166 3.08 11.57 23.13
N HIS A 167 3.35 11.69 24.42
CA HIS A 167 4.37 12.62 24.97
C HIS A 167 5.79 12.37 24.42
N ASP A 168 6.08 11.17 23.93
CA ASP A 168 7.33 10.77 23.27
C ASP A 168 7.35 11.08 21.76
N GLY A 169 6.31 11.74 21.23
CA GLY A 169 6.17 12.12 19.83
C GLY A 169 5.71 11.00 18.89
N ARG A 170 5.40 9.80 19.42
CA ARG A 170 4.97 8.64 18.62
C ARG A 170 3.45 8.66 18.37
N PRO A 171 2.97 8.09 17.25
CA PRO A 171 1.53 8.05 16.95
C PRO A 171 0.77 7.17 17.96
N ASN A 172 -0.35 7.69 18.45
CA ASN A 172 -1.31 7.02 19.31
C ASN A 172 -2.66 6.89 18.58
N PHE A 173 -3.05 5.65 18.31
CA PHE A 173 -4.22 5.31 17.51
C PHE A 173 -5.53 5.21 18.29
N ASN A 174 -5.49 5.29 19.63
CA ASN A 174 -6.69 5.17 20.47
C ASN A 174 -7.73 6.26 20.16
N ASP A 175 -7.27 7.44 19.74
CA ASP A 175 -8.10 8.62 19.48
C ASP A 175 -7.97 9.10 18.03
N ALA A 176 -7.73 8.18 17.09
CA ALA A 176 -7.64 8.54 15.67
C ALA A 176 -8.97 9.13 15.18
N SER A 177 -8.90 10.25 14.47
CA SER A 177 -10.08 10.98 13.98
C SER A 177 -10.00 11.25 12.49
N TRP A 178 -11.17 11.46 11.87
CA TRP A 178 -11.30 11.72 10.45
C TRP A 178 -11.78 13.14 10.22
N GLN A 179 -10.98 13.93 9.50
CA GLN A 179 -11.31 15.32 9.19
C GLN A 179 -11.77 15.46 7.74
N PRO A 180 -13.05 15.79 7.48
CA PRO A 180 -13.57 15.98 6.13
C PRO A 180 -12.98 17.21 5.45
N GLN A 181 -12.54 17.04 4.21
CA GLN A 181 -12.07 18.13 3.36
C GLN A 181 -13.24 18.68 2.55
N ARG A 182 -13.97 19.66 3.12
CA ARG A 182 -15.20 20.23 2.56
C ARG A 182 -15.08 20.57 1.06
N PRO A 183 -14.02 21.27 0.58
CA PRO A 183 -13.90 21.59 -0.84
C PRO A 183 -13.76 20.37 -1.76
N VAL A 184 -13.06 19.33 -1.29
CA VAL A 184 -12.88 18.09 -2.04
C VAL A 184 -14.21 17.34 -2.14
N ILE A 185 -14.92 17.21 -1.02
CA ILE A 185 -16.21 16.52 -0.96
C ILE A 185 -17.24 17.23 -1.83
N ALA A 186 -17.34 18.57 -1.74
CA ALA A 186 -18.23 19.37 -2.59
C ALA A 186 -17.91 19.19 -4.08
N GLY A 187 -16.63 19.13 -4.44
CA GLY A 187 -16.19 18.84 -5.81
C GLY A 187 -16.63 17.45 -6.30
N LEU A 188 -16.55 16.43 -5.44
CA LEU A 188 -17.01 15.07 -5.76
C LEU A 188 -18.54 14.99 -5.90
N MET A 189 -19.29 15.67 -5.04
CA MET A 189 -20.76 15.79 -5.13
C MET A 189 -21.16 16.47 -6.44
N ARG A 190 -20.52 17.60 -6.76
CA ARG A 190 -20.76 18.33 -8.02
C ARG A 190 -20.45 17.50 -9.25
N ALA A 191 -19.43 16.64 -9.20
CA ALA A 191 -19.08 15.72 -10.27
C ALA A 191 -20.08 14.53 -10.41
N GLY A 192 -21.12 14.46 -9.56
CA GLY A 192 -22.09 13.37 -9.55
C GLY A 192 -21.54 12.06 -9.01
N LEU A 193 -20.37 12.08 -8.35
CA LEU A 193 -19.74 10.88 -7.79
C LEU A 193 -20.29 10.54 -6.41
N LEU A 194 -20.88 11.52 -5.73
CA LEU A 194 -21.53 11.39 -4.42
C LEU A 194 -22.93 12.00 -4.50
N PRO A 195 -23.87 11.35 -5.22
CA PRO A 195 -25.19 11.93 -5.53
C PRO A 195 -26.12 12.02 -4.32
N ASP A 196 -25.91 11.17 -3.30
CA ASP A 196 -26.73 11.11 -2.10
C ASP A 196 -25.89 10.72 -0.86
N GLU A 197 -26.51 10.78 0.31
CA GLU A 197 -25.89 10.46 1.60
C GLU A 197 -25.43 8.99 1.70
N ALA A 198 -26.14 8.07 1.04
CA ALA A 198 -25.78 6.65 1.06
C ALA A 198 -24.48 6.41 0.26
N ALA A 199 -24.38 7.02 -0.92
CA ALA A 199 -23.18 7.00 -1.75
C ALA A 199 -21.99 7.69 -1.05
N LEU A 200 -22.24 8.80 -0.34
CA LEU A 200 -21.24 9.48 0.49
C LEU A 200 -20.68 8.52 1.55
N ARG A 201 -21.56 7.85 2.31
CA ARG A 201 -21.17 6.92 3.37
C ARG A 201 -20.35 5.74 2.82
N VAL A 202 -20.83 5.08 1.77
CA VAL A 202 -20.12 3.95 1.15
C VAL A 202 -18.75 4.38 0.64
N HIS A 203 -18.67 5.54 -0.01
CA HIS A 203 -17.40 6.07 -0.49
C HIS A 203 -16.40 6.31 0.64
N PHE A 204 -16.86 6.86 1.77
CA PHE A 204 -16.00 7.12 2.93
C PHE A 204 -15.59 5.83 3.65
N GLU A 205 -16.48 4.85 3.78
CA GLU A 205 -16.13 3.54 4.32
C GLU A 205 -15.05 2.87 3.47
N GLU A 206 -15.20 2.84 2.14
CA GLU A 206 -14.19 2.29 1.22
C GLU A 206 -12.87 3.07 1.29
N TYR A 207 -12.94 4.41 1.32
CA TYR A 207 -11.76 5.27 1.41
C TYR A 207 -11.01 5.04 2.73
N ASN A 208 -11.72 4.99 3.86
CA ASN A 208 -11.14 4.77 5.18
C ASN A 208 -10.48 3.40 5.28
N ASN A 209 -11.16 2.37 4.78
CA ASN A 209 -10.61 1.01 4.72
C ASN A 209 -9.33 0.99 3.88
N HIS A 210 -9.32 1.65 2.72
CA HIS A 210 -8.12 1.74 1.89
C HIS A 210 -6.98 2.51 2.55
N LEU A 211 -7.27 3.67 3.15
CA LEU A 211 -6.25 4.48 3.79
C LEU A 211 -5.64 3.75 4.98
N THR A 212 -6.45 3.27 5.93
CA THR A 212 -5.96 2.59 7.14
C THR A 212 -5.23 1.29 6.83
N TYR A 213 -5.70 0.54 5.83
CA TYR A 213 -5.07 -0.71 5.42
C TYR A 213 -3.74 -0.48 4.70
N GLU A 214 -3.68 0.48 3.77
CA GLU A 214 -2.50 0.62 2.90
C GLU A 214 -1.48 1.64 3.40
N MET A 215 -1.84 2.58 4.29
CA MET A 215 -0.85 3.50 4.88
C MET A 215 0.27 2.75 5.61
N VAL A 216 -0.01 1.53 6.11
CA VAL A 216 0.98 0.67 6.77
C VAL A 216 2.12 0.29 5.84
N ILE A 217 1.92 0.25 4.51
CA ILE A 217 2.99 0.06 3.52
C ILE A 217 4.06 1.16 3.67
N GLY A 218 3.64 2.39 3.99
CA GLY A 218 4.57 3.49 4.25
C GLY A 218 5.44 3.26 5.48
N PHE A 219 4.86 2.74 6.56
CA PHE A 219 5.62 2.37 7.75
C PHE A 219 6.55 1.16 7.49
N MET A 220 6.11 0.16 6.71
CA MET A 220 6.98 -0.95 6.28
C MET A 220 8.19 -0.43 5.50
N LEU A 221 7.99 0.56 4.61
CA LEU A 221 9.09 1.16 3.86
C LEU A 221 10.15 1.72 4.80
N PHE A 222 9.76 2.53 5.78
CA PHE A 222 10.72 3.20 6.65
C PHE A 222 11.39 2.23 7.63
N ALA A 223 10.67 1.21 8.11
CA ALA A 223 11.28 0.13 8.88
C ALA A 223 12.34 -0.61 8.06
N ALA A 224 12.03 -1.00 6.81
CA ALA A 224 12.97 -1.69 5.93
C ALA A 224 14.19 -0.81 5.59
N LEU A 225 13.99 0.48 5.32
CA LEU A 225 15.10 1.42 5.10
C LEU A 225 15.97 1.63 6.35
N ALA A 226 15.37 1.62 7.53
CA ALA A 226 16.07 1.76 8.81
C ALA A 226 16.87 0.50 9.18
N ALA A 227 16.36 -0.69 8.84
CA ALA A 227 17.05 -1.97 9.05
C ALA A 227 18.35 -2.08 8.24
N ARG A 228 18.48 -1.33 7.13
CA ARG A 228 19.65 -1.31 6.23
C ARG A 228 20.01 -2.70 5.70
N GLU A 229 19.01 -3.55 5.53
CA GLU A 229 19.16 -4.83 4.86
C GLU A 229 19.20 -4.62 3.33
N ASP A 230 19.77 -5.58 2.60
CA ASP A 230 19.79 -5.58 1.12
C ASP A 230 18.41 -5.90 0.50
N ASP A 231 17.34 -5.57 1.23
CA ASP A 231 15.95 -5.80 0.85
C ASP A 231 15.43 -4.73 -0.11
N LEU A 232 15.93 -3.50 0.01
CA LEU A 232 15.50 -2.37 -0.80
C LEU A 232 16.71 -1.58 -1.33
N ALA A 233 16.67 -1.27 -2.62
CA ALA A 233 17.61 -0.36 -3.26
C ALA A 233 16.98 1.02 -3.44
N SER A 234 17.64 2.06 -2.94
CA SER A 234 17.19 3.46 -3.06
C SER A 234 18.05 4.21 -4.06
N GLN A 235 17.43 4.88 -5.03
CA GLN A 235 18.13 5.73 -5.99
C GLN A 235 17.44 7.08 -6.13
N GLU A 236 18.20 8.17 -5.95
CA GLU A 236 17.68 9.53 -6.09
C GLU A 236 17.79 10.02 -7.54
N PHE A 237 16.71 10.60 -8.05
CA PHE A 237 16.58 11.14 -9.40
C PHE A 237 16.11 12.58 -9.37
N GLN A 238 16.52 13.38 -10.36
CA GLN A 238 15.95 14.71 -10.55
C GLN A 238 14.49 14.60 -11.00
N SER A 239 13.61 15.37 -10.37
CA SER A 239 12.18 15.36 -10.71
C SER A 239 11.89 15.98 -12.07
N LEU A 240 12.67 16.97 -12.46
CA LEU A 240 12.63 17.61 -13.77
C LEU A 240 13.99 17.53 -14.43
N THR A 241 14.01 17.28 -15.73
CA THR A 241 15.23 17.47 -16.52
C THR A 241 15.57 18.96 -16.61
N LYS A 242 16.84 19.29 -16.89
CA LYS A 242 17.28 20.69 -17.08
C LYS A 242 16.45 21.42 -18.15
N SER A 243 16.07 20.74 -19.23
CA SER A 243 15.24 21.32 -20.29
C SER A 243 13.82 21.58 -19.81
N GLN A 244 13.20 20.65 -19.08
CA GLN A 244 11.87 20.82 -18.50
C GLN A 244 11.84 21.99 -17.50
N ALA A 245 12.83 22.07 -16.61
CA ALA A 245 12.94 23.17 -15.66
C ALA A 245 13.12 24.53 -16.36
N LYS A 246 13.94 24.60 -17.42
CA LYS A 246 14.10 25.82 -18.23
C LYS A 246 12.80 26.23 -18.91
N THR A 247 12.08 25.29 -19.50
CA THR A 247 10.79 25.53 -20.15
C THR A 247 9.75 26.02 -19.13
N ALA A 248 9.65 25.38 -17.97
CA ALA A 248 8.73 25.79 -16.91
C ALA A 248 8.97 27.25 -16.48
N ARG A 249 10.23 27.64 -16.24
CA ARG A 249 10.60 29.03 -15.94
C ARG A 249 10.24 29.99 -17.07
N LYS A 250 10.51 29.62 -18.33
CA LYS A 250 10.19 30.45 -19.50
C LYS A 250 8.70 30.78 -19.59
N PHE A 251 7.84 29.84 -19.20
CA PHE A 251 6.38 30.00 -19.24
C PHE A 251 5.77 30.42 -17.90
N GLY A 252 6.58 30.84 -16.92
CA GLY A 252 6.08 31.32 -15.62
C GLY A 252 5.40 30.25 -14.77
N LYS A 253 5.61 28.95 -15.05
CA LYS A 253 4.99 27.83 -14.34
C LYS A 253 5.71 27.56 -13.02
N THR A 254 5.60 28.48 -12.07
CA THR A 254 6.33 28.47 -10.79
C THR A 254 6.06 27.19 -10.00
N TRP A 255 4.82 26.71 -9.96
CA TRP A 255 4.43 25.46 -9.32
C TRP A 255 5.16 24.22 -9.87
N MET A 256 5.64 24.22 -11.12
CA MET A 256 6.49 23.14 -11.65
C MET A 256 7.92 23.25 -11.12
N THR A 257 8.43 24.46 -11.00
CA THR A 257 9.81 24.72 -10.57
C THR A 257 9.97 24.66 -9.06
N ASP A 258 8.88 24.88 -8.34
CA ASP A 258 8.78 24.77 -6.89
C ASP A 258 8.54 23.33 -6.46
N ALA A 259 8.09 22.46 -7.37
CA ALA A 259 7.99 21.02 -7.12
C ALA A 259 9.36 20.44 -6.67
N PRO A 260 9.36 19.31 -5.94
CA PRO A 260 10.58 18.77 -5.33
C PRO A 260 11.69 18.58 -6.36
N LYS A 261 12.88 19.09 -6.07
CA LYS A 261 14.03 19.04 -6.99
C LYS A 261 14.41 17.59 -7.37
N SER A 262 14.17 16.66 -6.46
CA SER A 262 14.44 15.23 -6.63
C SER A 262 13.34 14.37 -6.01
N HIS A 263 13.34 13.10 -6.40
CA HIS A 263 12.57 12.02 -5.79
C HIS A 263 13.46 10.79 -5.63
N ILE A 264 13.15 9.94 -4.65
CA ILE A 264 13.80 8.66 -4.45
C ILE A 264 12.93 7.58 -5.10
N THR A 265 13.50 6.80 -6.01
CA THR A 265 12.89 5.56 -6.46
C THR A 265 13.38 4.41 -5.58
N ILE A 266 12.43 3.64 -5.06
CA ILE A 266 12.70 2.43 -4.27
C ILE A 266 12.46 1.23 -5.17
N ARG A 267 13.45 0.34 -5.24
CA ARG A 267 13.40 -0.92 -5.94
C ARG A 267 13.61 -2.06 -4.97
N ILE A 268 13.11 -3.24 -5.34
CA ILE A 268 13.41 -4.46 -4.59
C ILE A 268 14.91 -4.78 -4.67
N GLY A 269 15.49 -5.20 -3.56
CA GLY A 269 16.87 -5.66 -3.45
C GLY A 269 16.97 -7.19 -3.50
N PRO A 270 18.18 -7.75 -3.63
CA PRO A 270 18.37 -9.19 -3.85
C PRO A 270 17.83 -10.08 -2.71
N ALA A 271 17.83 -9.61 -1.47
CA ALA A 271 17.31 -10.38 -0.33
C ALA A 271 15.78 -10.50 -0.40
N ALA A 272 15.10 -9.39 -0.63
CA ALA A 272 13.66 -9.34 -0.85
C ALA A 272 13.22 -10.13 -2.10
N GLU A 273 13.98 -10.10 -3.21
CA GLU A 273 13.69 -10.93 -4.40
C GLU A 273 13.69 -12.42 -4.08
N ARG A 274 14.68 -12.89 -3.29
CA ARG A 274 14.73 -14.28 -2.84
C ARG A 274 13.54 -14.62 -1.96
N HIS A 275 13.19 -13.74 -1.02
CA HIS A 275 12.04 -13.91 -0.15
C HIS A 275 10.73 -14.05 -0.94
N MET A 276 10.48 -13.15 -1.90
CA MET A 276 9.28 -13.20 -2.75
C MET A 276 9.25 -14.46 -3.62
N THR A 277 10.40 -14.90 -4.13
CA THR A 277 10.51 -16.15 -4.89
C THR A 277 10.19 -17.37 -4.03
N GLU A 278 10.72 -17.43 -2.80
CA GLU A 278 10.44 -18.49 -1.83
C GLU A 278 8.94 -18.54 -1.48
N GLN A 279 8.32 -17.38 -1.26
CA GLN A 279 6.89 -17.27 -0.96
C GLN A 279 6.02 -17.82 -2.11
N LEU A 280 6.31 -17.44 -3.35
CA LEU A 280 5.60 -17.94 -4.54
C LEU A 280 5.81 -19.44 -4.77
N ALA A 281 7.02 -19.94 -4.54
CA ALA A 281 7.32 -21.36 -4.63
C ALA A 281 6.51 -22.15 -3.59
N ARG A 282 6.43 -21.65 -2.36
CA ARG A 282 5.62 -22.24 -1.29
C ARG A 282 4.13 -22.28 -1.61
N LEU A 283 3.57 -21.17 -2.10
CA LEU A 283 2.17 -21.11 -2.52
C LEU A 283 1.87 -22.10 -3.65
N SER A 284 2.79 -22.24 -4.61
CA SER A 284 2.64 -23.19 -5.72
C SER A 284 2.68 -24.64 -5.24
N PHE A 285 3.58 -24.93 -4.30
CA PHE A 285 3.67 -26.23 -3.64
C PHE A 285 2.39 -26.57 -2.85
N GLU A 286 1.89 -25.65 -2.03
CA GLU A 286 0.65 -25.83 -1.25
C GLU A 286 -0.57 -26.04 -2.15
N LYS A 287 -0.69 -25.27 -3.25
CA LYS A 287 -1.74 -25.49 -4.27
C LYS A 287 -1.65 -26.89 -4.87
N ALA A 288 -0.45 -27.33 -5.25
CA ALA A 288 -0.24 -28.66 -5.83
C ALA A 288 -0.62 -29.79 -4.85
N LEU A 289 -0.34 -29.63 -3.56
CA LEU A 289 -0.76 -30.59 -2.51
C LEU A 289 -2.29 -30.69 -2.42
N ILE A 290 -2.98 -29.55 -2.39
CA ILE A 290 -4.45 -29.47 -2.28
C ILE A 290 -5.12 -30.09 -3.52
N THR A 291 -4.64 -29.77 -4.73
CA THR A 291 -5.25 -30.24 -5.98
C THR A 291 -5.04 -31.74 -6.22
N ASN A 292 -3.90 -32.32 -5.80
CA ASN A 292 -3.55 -33.69 -6.19
C ASN A 292 -3.92 -34.80 -5.21
N ARG A 293 -4.57 -34.55 -4.05
CA ARG A 293 -4.58 -35.53 -2.93
C ARG A 293 -3.17 -36.14 -2.75
N ALA A 294 -2.13 -35.31 -2.90
CA ALA A 294 -0.79 -35.81 -3.14
C ALA A 294 -0.36 -36.66 -1.94
N ALA A 295 0.19 -37.85 -2.22
CA ALA A 295 0.77 -38.68 -1.17
C ALA A 295 1.73 -37.80 -0.34
N PRO A 296 1.71 -37.90 1.00
CA PRO A 296 2.57 -37.07 1.83
C PRO A 296 4.03 -37.15 1.36
N ILE A 297 4.81 -36.10 1.61
CA ILE A 297 6.28 -36.15 1.49
C ILE A 297 6.76 -37.42 2.20
N GLU A 298 7.79 -38.08 1.66
CA GLU A 298 8.34 -39.32 2.19
C GLU A 298 8.40 -39.31 3.73
N HIS A 299 7.62 -40.17 4.37
CA HIS A 299 7.57 -40.32 5.82
C HIS A 299 7.71 -41.79 6.20
N TRP A 300 8.21 -42.04 7.40
CA TRP A 300 8.30 -43.38 7.97
C TRP A 300 6.94 -43.84 8.48
N VAL A 301 6.49 -44.99 7.98
CA VAL A 301 5.37 -45.72 8.55
C VAL A 301 5.94 -46.67 9.59
N ALA A 302 5.57 -46.48 10.86
CA ALA A 302 5.96 -47.39 11.94
C ALA A 302 5.32 -48.78 11.75
N GLU A 303 6.03 -49.80 12.22
CA GLU A 303 5.54 -51.17 12.18
C GLU A 303 4.26 -51.30 13.02
N HIS A 304 3.20 -51.85 12.43
CA HIS A 304 1.93 -52.04 13.12
C HIS A 304 1.16 -53.23 12.53
N GLU A 305 0.24 -53.78 13.33
CA GLU A 305 -0.66 -54.83 12.89
C GLU A 305 -2.01 -54.24 12.46
N ARG A 306 -2.51 -54.70 11.31
CA ARG A 306 -3.86 -54.38 10.84
C ARG A 306 -4.73 -55.62 10.92
N GLN A 307 -5.83 -55.49 11.65
CA GLN A 307 -6.88 -56.49 11.69
C GLN A 307 -7.98 -56.09 10.71
N TYR A 308 -8.32 -56.99 9.79
CA TYR A 308 -9.40 -56.80 8.84
C TYR A 308 -10.70 -57.40 9.38
N SER A 309 -11.84 -56.90 8.90
CA SER A 309 -13.19 -57.32 9.33
C SER A 309 -13.49 -58.81 9.06
N ASN A 310 -12.66 -59.48 8.25
CA ASN A 310 -12.71 -60.92 8.01
C ASN A 310 -11.82 -61.75 8.95
N GLY A 311 -11.28 -61.15 10.02
CA GLY A 311 -10.42 -61.81 11.01
C GLY A 311 -8.95 -61.98 10.58
N LYS A 312 -8.58 -61.54 9.37
CA LYS A 312 -7.18 -61.58 8.92
C LYS A 312 -6.36 -60.53 9.65
N VAL A 313 -5.24 -60.94 10.24
CA VAL A 313 -4.24 -60.03 10.82
C VAL A 313 -3.03 -59.96 9.91
N VAL A 314 -2.63 -58.74 9.54
CA VAL A 314 -1.44 -58.48 8.70
C VAL A 314 -0.49 -57.57 9.45
N ARG A 315 0.76 -58.02 9.59
CA ARG A 315 1.84 -57.22 10.17
C ARG A 315 2.50 -56.39 9.07
N VAL A 316 2.33 -55.08 9.14
CA VAL A 316 2.92 -54.11 8.22
C VAL A 316 4.28 -53.73 8.77
N ARG A 317 5.37 -54.17 8.12
CA ARG A 317 6.74 -53.79 8.49
C ARG A 317 6.99 -52.30 8.26
N ALA A 318 7.90 -51.72 9.04
CA ALA A 318 8.31 -50.35 8.86
C ALA A 318 8.85 -50.11 7.44
N HIS A 319 8.34 -49.08 6.77
CA HIS A 319 8.75 -48.71 5.42
C HIS A 319 8.53 -47.21 5.20
N LYS A 320 9.23 -46.65 4.21
CA LYS A 320 9.00 -45.29 3.77
C LYS A 320 7.83 -45.22 2.80
N ARG A 321 6.98 -44.22 2.96
CA ARG A 321 5.80 -43.99 2.12
C ARG A 321 5.74 -42.54 1.69
N GLY A 322 5.43 -42.28 0.43
CA GLY A 322 5.37 -40.92 -0.13
C GLY A 322 6.23 -40.75 -1.36
N ARG A 323 6.39 -39.51 -1.83
CA ARG A 323 7.35 -39.15 -2.88
C ARG A 323 8.60 -38.54 -2.23
N SER A 324 9.77 -38.84 -2.81
CA SER A 324 11.03 -38.20 -2.44
C SER A 324 10.92 -36.69 -2.55
N ALA A 325 11.53 -35.99 -1.60
CA ALA A 325 11.64 -34.54 -1.61
C ALA A 325 12.30 -34.07 -2.91
N ASP A 326 11.71 -33.07 -3.58
CA ASP A 326 12.35 -32.42 -4.72
C ASP A 326 13.51 -31.56 -4.19
N GLY A 327 14.74 -31.96 -4.53
CA GLY A 327 15.96 -31.28 -4.10
C GLY A 327 16.16 -29.89 -4.70
N THR A 328 15.31 -29.48 -5.64
CA THR A 328 15.34 -28.13 -6.21
C THR A 328 14.51 -27.12 -5.41
N LEU A 329 13.67 -27.58 -4.47
CA LEU A 329 12.89 -26.71 -3.60
C LEU A 329 13.69 -26.37 -2.32
N PRO A 330 13.69 -25.10 -1.86
CA PRO A 330 14.34 -24.72 -0.61
C PRO A 330 13.79 -25.52 0.59
N ALA A 331 14.65 -25.92 1.53
CA ALA A 331 14.28 -26.74 2.69
C ALA A 331 13.13 -26.16 3.54
N ARG A 332 12.93 -24.84 3.52
CA ARG A 332 11.83 -24.14 4.21
C ARG A 332 10.45 -24.33 3.54
N VAL A 333 10.42 -24.67 2.25
CA VAL A 333 9.20 -25.01 1.51
C VAL A 333 8.71 -26.43 1.86
N MET A 334 9.62 -27.28 2.33
CA MET A 334 9.39 -28.71 2.58
C MET A 334 8.90 -29.05 4.00
N GLY A 335 8.79 -28.05 4.90
CA GLY A 335 8.60 -28.30 6.34
C GLY A 335 9.89 -28.81 7.01
N PRO A 336 9.93 -28.91 8.36
CA PRO A 336 11.15 -29.26 9.08
C PRO A 336 11.68 -30.64 8.65
N LEU A 337 12.94 -30.66 8.20
CA LEU A 337 13.71 -31.89 8.06
C LEU A 337 13.84 -32.54 9.44
N ILE A 338 13.14 -33.64 9.65
CA ILE A 338 13.43 -34.53 10.78
C ILE A 338 14.82 -35.12 10.51
N LYS A 339 15.84 -34.54 11.14
CA LYS A 339 17.18 -35.14 11.17
C LYS A 339 17.06 -36.47 11.92
N GLY A 340 17.50 -37.53 11.26
CA GLY A 340 17.54 -38.88 11.80
C GLY A 340 18.56 -39.04 12.93
#